data_AF-J3V9M7-F1
#
_entry.id   AF-J3V9M7-F1
#
_cell.length_a   1.000
_cell.length_b   1.000
_cell.length_c   1.000
_cell.angle_alpha   90.00
_cell.angle_beta   90.00
_cell.angle_gamma   90.00
#
_symmetry.space_group_name_H-M   'P 1'
#
loop_
_entity.id
_entity.type
_entity.pdbx_description
1 polymer ?
#
loop_
_entity_poly.entity_id
_entity_poly.type
_entity_poly.pdbx_seq_one_letter_code
_entity_poly.pdbx_strand_id
1 'polypeptide(L)'
;FANTKEELITLATQALAHSSQLIIDKSLKGWKEVEYEVVRDAYDNCITVCNMENVDPLGIHTGESIVVAPSQTLSNKEYNMLRTTAIKVIRHFGVVGECNIQYALSPYSEEFYIIEVNA
;
A
#
# COMPACT_ATOMS: atom_id res chain seq x y z
N PHE A 1 -6.86 -12.48 -8.67
CA PHE A 1 -7.44 -11.68 -9.78
C PHE A 1 -8.65 -12.40 -10.35
N ALA A 2 -9.64 -11.65 -10.81
CA ALA A 2 -10.77 -12.17 -11.58
C ALA A 2 -10.73 -11.59 -13.00
N ASN A 3 -10.49 -12.43 -14.00
CA ASN A 3 -10.45 -12.04 -15.41
C ASN A 3 -11.81 -12.21 -16.10
N THR A 4 -12.71 -12.98 -15.48
CA THR A 4 -14.07 -13.22 -15.97
C THR A 4 -15.11 -12.97 -14.88
N LYS A 5 -16.37 -12.85 -15.28
CA LYS A 5 -17.49 -12.69 -14.35
C LYS A 5 -17.64 -13.93 -13.46
N GLU A 6 -17.41 -15.10 -14.02
CA GLU A 6 -17.49 -16.39 -13.34
C GLU A 6 -16.41 -16.53 -12.27
N GLU A 7 -15.17 -16.11 -12.58
CA GLU A 7 -14.07 -16.03 -11.60
C GLU A 7 -14.41 -15.05 -10.47
N LEU A 8 -14.97 -13.87 -10.81
CA LEU A 8 -15.36 -12.88 -9.80
C LEU A 8 -16.44 -13.42 -8.86
N ILE A 9 -17.48 -14.06 -9.38
CA ILE A 9 -18.54 -14.66 -8.56
C ILE A 9 -17.97 -15.73 -7.62
N THR A 10 -17.06 -16.57 -8.14
CA THR A 10 -16.43 -17.63 -7.34
C THR A 10 -15.62 -17.06 -6.19
N LEU A 11 -14.73 -16.10 -6.48
CA LEU A 11 -13.88 -15.46 -5.46
C LEU A 11 -14.70 -14.65 -4.46
N ALA A 12 -15.69 -13.89 -4.93
CA ALA A 12 -16.54 -13.08 -4.07
C ALA A 12 -17.38 -13.94 -3.11
N THR A 13 -17.90 -15.07 -3.59
CA THR A 13 -18.68 -16.00 -2.74
C THR A 13 -17.82 -16.60 -1.64
N GLN A 14 -16.57 -16.96 -1.95
CA GLN A 14 -15.61 -17.46 -0.95
C GLN A 14 -15.26 -16.38 0.07
N ALA A 15 -14.95 -15.17 -0.39
CA ALA A 15 -14.56 -14.07 0.50
C ALA A 15 -15.71 -13.60 1.39
N LEU A 16 -16.95 -13.58 0.86
CA LEU A 16 -18.15 -13.20 1.63
C LEU A 16 -18.53 -14.21 2.72
N ALA A 17 -18.00 -15.43 2.68
CA ALA A 17 -18.14 -16.38 3.79
C ALA A 17 -17.32 -15.97 5.02
N HIS A 18 -16.28 -15.14 4.83
CA HIS A 18 -15.36 -14.69 5.88
C HIS A 18 -15.50 -13.21 6.25
N SER A 19 -16.05 -12.38 5.35
CA SER A 19 -16.28 -10.95 5.55
C SER A 19 -17.66 -10.55 5.01
N SER A 20 -18.34 -9.59 5.65
CA SER A 20 -19.62 -9.07 5.13
C SER A 20 -19.45 -8.05 3.98
N GLN A 21 -18.22 -7.66 3.65
CA GLN A 21 -17.93 -6.60 2.69
C GLN A 21 -16.72 -6.96 1.82
N LEU A 22 -16.81 -6.57 0.55
CA LEU A 22 -15.72 -6.64 -0.42
C LEU A 22 -15.47 -5.27 -1.05
N ILE A 23 -14.20 -5.02 -1.39
CA ILE A 23 -13.80 -3.90 -2.24
C ILE A 23 -13.33 -4.51 -3.57
N ILE A 24 -13.83 -3.97 -4.69
CA ILE A 24 -13.48 -4.43 -6.04
C ILE A 24 -12.82 -3.26 -6.75
N ASP A 25 -11.51 -3.35 -6.95
CA ASP A 25 -10.71 -2.29 -7.54
C ASP A 25 -10.26 -2.59 -8.97
N LYS A 26 -9.89 -1.51 -9.67
CA LYS A 26 -9.21 -1.64 -10.96
C LYS A 26 -7.87 -2.34 -10.79
N SER A 27 -7.49 -3.16 -11.76
CA SER A 27 -6.19 -3.83 -11.72
C SER A 27 -5.05 -2.83 -11.89
N LEU A 28 -4.12 -2.85 -10.94
CA LEU A 28 -2.84 -2.13 -10.99
C LEU A 28 -1.67 -3.12 -11.14
N LYS A 29 -1.93 -4.30 -11.72
CA LYS A 29 -0.93 -5.37 -11.87
C LYS A 29 0.33 -4.86 -12.56
N GLY A 30 1.49 -5.16 -11.99
CA GLY A 30 2.78 -4.74 -12.53
C GLY A 30 3.26 -3.36 -12.05
N TRP A 31 2.46 -2.65 -11.25
CA TRP A 31 2.90 -1.42 -10.61
C TRP A 31 3.89 -1.75 -9.48
N LYS A 32 4.77 -0.79 -9.15
CA LYS A 32 5.67 -0.94 -8.01
C LYS A 32 4.84 -0.90 -6.74
N GLU A 33 5.13 -1.80 -5.80
CA GLU A 33 4.52 -1.79 -4.48
C GLU A 33 5.54 -1.27 -3.47
N VAL A 34 5.13 -0.25 -2.72
CA VAL A 34 6.01 0.49 -1.80
C VAL A 34 5.29 0.66 -0.47
N GLU A 35 5.99 0.42 0.63
CA GLU A 35 5.42 0.48 1.98
C GLU A 35 6.20 1.45 2.86
N TYR A 36 5.50 2.08 3.80
CA TYR A 36 6.09 2.97 4.79
C TYR A 36 5.61 2.62 6.20
N GLU A 37 6.57 2.44 7.10
CA GLU A 37 6.33 2.34 8.54
C GLU A 37 6.31 3.73 9.14
N VAL A 38 5.19 4.14 9.75
CA VAL A 38 4.98 5.50 10.25
C VAL A 38 4.70 5.46 11.74
N VAL A 39 5.42 6.28 12.50
CA VAL A 39 5.18 6.49 13.93
C VAL A 39 4.74 7.92 14.16
N ARG A 40 3.61 8.08 14.86
CA ARG A 40 3.08 9.37 15.28
C ARG A 40 2.80 9.38 16.78
N ASP A 41 3.31 10.38 17.48
CA ASP A 41 3.07 10.54 18.92
C ASP A 41 1.88 11.48 19.23
N ALA A 42 1.53 11.57 20.51
CA ALA A 42 0.45 12.42 21.01
C ALA A 42 0.74 13.93 20.90
N TYR A 43 1.99 14.31 20.60
CA TYR A 43 2.43 15.69 20.39
C TYR A 43 2.51 16.07 18.91
N ASP A 44 1.97 15.22 18.02
CA ASP A 44 1.96 15.36 16.57
C ASP A 44 3.34 15.29 15.89
N ASN A 45 4.36 14.80 16.59
CA ASN A 45 5.60 14.38 15.94
C ASN A 45 5.28 13.14 15.10
N CYS A 46 5.64 13.18 13.82
CA CYS A 46 5.30 12.12 12.87
C CYS A 46 6.50 11.84 11.96
N ILE A 47 6.99 10.60 11.99
CA ILE A 47 8.17 10.15 11.25
C ILE A 47 7.87 8.88 10.46
N THR A 48 8.53 8.76 9.33
CA THR A 48 8.60 7.51 8.55
C THR A 48 9.86 6.77 8.97
N VAL A 49 9.71 5.66 9.68
CA VAL A 49 10.82 4.89 10.29
C VAL A 49 11.56 4.06 9.25
N CYS A 50 10.80 3.38 8.40
CA CYS A 50 11.31 2.54 7.33
C CYS A 50 10.48 2.78 6.06
N ASN A 51 11.11 2.61 4.90
CA ASN A 51 10.41 2.46 3.64
C ASN A 51 10.91 1.20 2.94
N MET A 52 9.99 0.45 2.36
CA MET A 52 10.23 -0.84 1.75
C MET A 52 9.77 -0.81 0.29
N GLU A 53 10.45 -1.56 -0.56
CA GLU A 53 10.07 -1.75 -1.96
C GLU A 53 9.98 -3.24 -2.26
N ASN A 54 8.85 -3.65 -2.82
CA ASN A 54 8.66 -5.04 -3.23
C ASN A 54 9.36 -5.25 -4.56
N VAL A 55 10.21 -6.27 -4.61
CA VAL A 55 10.89 -6.72 -5.83
C VAL A 55 9.86 -7.36 -6.77
N ASP A 56 8.94 -8.12 -6.20
CA ASP A 56 7.78 -8.63 -6.90
C ASP A 56 6.74 -7.51 -7.05
N PRO A 57 6.26 -7.23 -8.27
CA PRO A 57 5.33 -6.13 -8.50
C PRO A 57 3.92 -6.47 -8.01
N LEU A 58 3.08 -5.44 -7.91
CA LEU A 58 1.71 -5.56 -7.42
C LEU A 58 0.95 -6.67 -8.15
N GLY A 59 0.30 -7.52 -7.34
CA GLY A 59 -0.43 -8.70 -7.78
C GLY A 59 0.05 -9.99 -7.15
N ILE A 60 1.19 -9.95 -6.46
CA ILE A 60 1.63 -10.94 -5.47
C ILE A 60 1.48 -10.26 -4.11
N HIS A 61 0.96 -10.96 -3.11
CA HIS A 61 0.72 -10.39 -1.79
C HIS A 61 2.05 -10.06 -1.11
N THR A 62 2.16 -8.93 -0.38
CA THR A 62 3.42 -8.48 0.22
C THR A 62 4.11 -9.53 1.09
N GLY A 63 3.33 -10.27 1.89
CA GLY A 63 3.81 -11.39 2.70
C GLY A 63 4.37 -12.60 1.91
N GLU A 64 4.14 -12.66 0.60
CA GLU A 64 4.68 -13.65 -0.33
C GLU A 64 5.75 -13.06 -1.28
N SER A 65 5.93 -11.73 -1.26
CA SER A 65 6.86 -10.99 -2.10
C SER A 65 8.26 -10.94 -1.47
N ILE A 66 9.29 -10.90 -2.31
CA ILE A 66 10.63 -10.49 -1.87
C ILE A 66 10.61 -8.97 -1.67
N VAL A 67 11.00 -8.52 -0.48
CA VAL A 67 10.99 -7.10 -0.10
C VAL A 67 12.41 -6.65 0.27
N VAL A 68 12.75 -5.41 -0.12
CA VAL A 68 14.03 -4.78 0.23
C VAL A 68 13.81 -3.48 1.01
N ALA A 69 14.74 -3.19 1.92
CA ALA A 69 14.78 -1.95 2.69
C ALA A 69 16.20 -1.34 2.66
N PRO A 70 16.37 -0.04 2.38
CA PRO A 70 15.31 0.90 1.96
C PRO A 70 14.84 0.63 0.52
N SER A 71 13.86 1.39 0.01
CA SER A 71 13.53 1.38 -1.43
C SER A 71 14.76 1.75 -2.28
N GLN A 72 14.88 1.13 -3.45
CA GLN A 72 16.07 1.18 -4.32
C GLN A 72 15.84 1.97 -5.60
N THR A 73 14.62 1.97 -6.14
CA THR A 73 14.35 2.51 -7.48
C THR A 73 13.50 3.77 -7.49
N LEU A 74 13.22 4.35 -6.32
CA LEU A 74 12.51 5.61 -6.19
C LEU A 74 13.46 6.78 -6.44
N SER A 75 13.04 7.71 -7.29
CA SER A 75 13.64 9.04 -7.33
C SER A 75 13.38 9.77 -6.01
N ASN A 76 14.22 10.76 -5.71
CA ASN A 76 14.02 11.60 -4.53
C ASN A 76 12.65 12.29 -4.52
N LYS A 77 12.08 12.59 -5.70
CA LYS A 77 10.76 13.21 -5.82
C LYS A 77 9.65 12.22 -5.44
N GLU A 78 9.68 11.00 -5.98
CA GLU A 78 8.72 9.94 -5.63
C GLU A 78 8.79 9.60 -4.14
N TYR A 79 10.00 9.43 -3.60
CA TYR A 79 10.21 9.17 -2.17
C TYR A 79 9.56 10.25 -1.30
N ASN A 80 9.85 11.52 -1.55
CA ASN A 80 9.30 12.61 -0.74
C ASN A 80 7.79 12.80 -0.94
N MET A 81 7.27 12.51 -2.13
CA MET A 81 5.83 12.52 -2.42
C MET A 81 5.09 11.46 -1.60
N LEU A 82 5.55 10.21 -1.62
CA LEU A 82 4.96 9.11 -0.86
C LEU A 82 5.10 9.36 0.65
N ARG A 83 6.31 9.72 1.13
CA ARG A 83 6.55 10.09 2.53
C ARG A 83 5.62 11.19 3.04
N THR A 84 5.48 12.28 2.28
CA THR A 84 4.60 13.39 2.67
C THR A 84 3.14 12.97 2.70
N THR A 85 2.75 12.09 1.77
CA THR A 85 1.40 11.53 1.72
C THR A 85 1.12 10.65 2.93
N ALA A 86 2.07 9.78 3.31
CA ALA A 86 1.98 8.93 4.50
C ALA A 86 1.67 9.76 5.74
N ILE A 87 2.51 10.76 6.02
CA ILE A 87 2.36 11.64 7.18
C ILE A 87 1.00 12.37 7.18
N LYS A 88 0.52 12.81 6.02
CA LYS A 88 -0.79 13.47 5.88
C LYS A 88 -1.95 12.51 6.18
N VAL A 89 -1.90 11.29 5.64
CA VAL A 89 -2.96 10.27 5.83
C VAL A 89 -3.02 9.85 7.29
N ILE A 90 -1.88 9.52 7.91
CA ILE A 90 -1.82 9.08 9.30
C ILE A 90 -2.30 10.16 10.27
N ARG A 91 -1.95 11.44 10.00
CA ARG A 91 -2.52 12.57 10.74
C ARG A 91 -4.03 12.69 10.56
N HIS A 92 -4.52 12.52 9.33
CA HIS A 92 -5.94 12.62 9.03
C HIS A 92 -6.77 11.52 9.70
N PHE A 93 -6.23 10.29 9.75
CA PHE A 93 -6.87 9.17 10.45
C PHE A 93 -6.75 9.26 11.98
N GLY A 94 -5.90 10.16 12.49
CA GLY A 94 -5.78 10.40 13.93
C GLY A 94 -5.00 9.31 14.69
N VAL A 95 -4.22 8.49 13.98
CA VAL A 95 -3.42 7.42 14.57
C VAL A 95 -2.39 8.02 15.56
N VAL A 96 -2.27 7.39 16.73
CA VAL A 96 -1.23 7.67 17.72
C VAL A 96 -0.59 6.33 18.09
N GLY A 97 0.66 6.15 17.71
CA GLY A 97 1.33 4.85 17.72
C GLY A 97 2.09 4.63 16.42
N GLU A 98 2.13 3.37 16.00
CA GLU A 98 2.76 2.90 14.77
C GLU A 98 1.65 2.45 13.79
N CYS A 99 1.91 2.59 12.50
CA CYS A 99 1.06 2.08 11.44
C CYS A 99 1.86 1.89 10.14
N ASN A 100 1.44 0.94 9.33
CA ASN A 100 1.95 0.68 8.00
C ASN A 100 1.00 1.28 6.95
N ILE A 101 1.55 1.90 5.90
CA ILE A 101 0.81 2.36 4.73
C ILE A 101 1.44 1.83 3.44
N GLN A 102 0.59 1.34 2.54
CA GLN A 102 1.01 0.71 1.29
C GLN A 102 0.56 1.51 0.06
N TYR A 103 1.41 1.54 -0.95
CA TYR A 103 1.23 2.28 -2.19
C TYR A 103 1.44 1.39 -3.41
N ALA A 104 0.63 1.64 -4.45
CA ALA A 104 0.94 1.24 -5.81
C ALA A 104 1.45 2.46 -6.59
N LEU A 105 2.71 2.44 -7.04
CA LEU A 105 3.35 3.51 -7.82
C LEU A 105 3.56 3.07 -9.27
N SER A 106 3.19 3.93 -10.21
CA SER A 106 3.39 3.70 -11.64
C SER A 106 4.88 3.60 -11.97
N PRO A 107 5.34 2.57 -12.71
CA PRO A 107 6.75 2.48 -13.10
C PRO A 107 7.13 3.47 -14.21
N TYR A 108 6.14 4.14 -14.82
CA TYR A 108 6.31 5.02 -15.97
C TYR A 108 5.94 6.47 -15.70
N SER A 109 5.41 6.78 -14.51
CA SER A 109 4.95 8.12 -14.15
C SER A 109 4.91 8.31 -12.64
N GLU A 110 4.60 9.53 -12.18
CA GLU A 110 4.44 9.84 -10.75
C GLU A 110 3.01 9.51 -10.23
N GLU A 111 2.18 8.86 -11.05
CA GLU A 111 0.85 8.43 -10.62
C GLU A 111 0.97 7.32 -9.57
N PHE A 112 0.25 7.47 -8.46
CA PHE A 112 0.20 6.45 -7.41
C PHE A 112 -1.19 6.35 -6.79
N TYR A 113 -1.44 5.22 -6.15
CA TYR A 113 -2.63 4.95 -5.35
C TYR A 113 -2.24 4.49 -3.96
N ILE A 114 -3.03 4.86 -2.94
CA ILE A 114 -2.95 4.24 -1.61
C ILE A 114 -3.75 2.94 -1.68
N ILE A 115 -3.14 1.84 -1.24
CA ILE A 115 -3.78 0.53 -1.21
C ILE A 115 -4.54 0.37 0.10
N GLU A 116 -3.81 0.43 1.22
CA GLU A 116 -4.37 0.31 2.55
C GLU A 116 -3.50 1.01 3.61
N VAL A 117 -4.07 1.14 4.81
CA VAL A 117 -3.38 1.55 6.03
C VAL A 117 -3.74 0.56 7.12
N ASN A 118 -2.73 -0.01 7.76
CA ASN A 118 -2.86 -0.90 8.91
C ASN A 118 -2.47 -0.11 10.17
N ALA A 119 -3.46 0.17 11.03
CA ALA A 119 -3.31 0.98 12.24
C ALA A 119 -3.84 0.24 13.48
#